data_AF-A0AAF3ESH1-F1
#
_entry.id   AF-A0AAF3ESH1-F1
#
_cell.length_a   1.000
_cell.length_b   1.000
_cell.length_c   1.000
_cell.angle_alpha   90.00
_cell.angle_beta   90.00
_cell.angle_gamma   90.00
#
_symmetry.space_group_name_H-M   'P 1'
#
loop_
_entity.id
_entity.type
_entity.pdbx_description
1 polymer ?
#
loop_
_entity_poly.entity_id
_entity_poly.type
_entity_poly.pdbx_seq_one_letter_code
_entity_poly.pdbx_strand_id
1 'polypeptide(L)'
;MVQTRSAAARHSNSDSAERSPYRFVPRQHVEVHSTGITMVDHYLQQDCVLTPEELKRLAAHKYSAIDISWLDELCMKSFWERVVKFCPLWVAPNLITLIGLIVNLITVLVLSHYSPSAKEDAPRWAYLLAALGELFDHGCDSVSQIFVSLNVCYALQLGQVQYGVFFVCILSIVVFYTAHWSTYCTGQLRFARFDVTEAQMVVIGMLVATSIFGPGLWSIGIFGFHLKHLMIISTFIGAIYQMSAYLFTIMTGGIGRNGSTVAGTSVLFPICPLLAVVVPFCMMYSKSGSDVFERNITVFALFFGAVAAKATNRLIVAHMSRSELTLWDWTYLGPTLMILNQYYDYVFSEQKLLYICAIYSICSLILYCVMVTRQIYTFGTMGDHYGFSLTTFSPSGKLMQIEYALNAVKNGQPSVGLRASDGVVLATENHSPILFEDQPKIEKLSDHIGLVYSGMGPDFRLLVKKGRKIAMEYELAYGEEIPTVQLVTKLAAVMQEYTQSGGVRPFGVSLLVAGWDKEPGNGRPLLFQCDPSGAYFAWKATALGKNDVNAKTFLEKRFNEQLELEDGVHTALLTLRESFDVGMNEDNVEVAICNENGFQRLSKQKVKDYLGAL
;
A
#
# COMPACT_ATOMS: atom_id res chain seq x y z
N MET A 1 13.25 -19.95 -39.10
CA MET A 1 12.01 -20.70 -39.40
C MET A 1 11.26 -20.93 -38.10
N VAL A 2 10.19 -20.19 -37.84
CA VAL A 2 8.78 -20.58 -38.08
C VAL A 2 8.31 -21.69 -37.13
N GLN A 3 7.40 -21.35 -36.23
CA GLN A 3 6.20 -22.16 -36.09
C GLN A 3 4.98 -21.29 -36.43
N THR A 4 4.28 -21.73 -37.46
CA THR A 4 3.15 -21.12 -38.14
C THR A 4 1.88 -21.14 -37.27
N ARG A 5 1.14 -20.02 -37.28
CA ARG A 5 -0.27 -20.02 -37.71
C ARG A 5 -0.71 -18.59 -38.06
N SER A 6 -1.13 -18.44 -39.31
CA SER A 6 -1.75 -17.27 -39.91
C SER A 6 -3.20 -17.10 -39.44
N ALA A 7 -3.64 -15.86 -39.21
CA ALA A 7 -4.57 -15.17 -40.12
C ALA A 7 -4.89 -13.73 -39.66
N ALA A 8 -4.72 -12.82 -40.63
CA ALA A 8 -5.42 -11.56 -40.86
C ALA A 8 -5.24 -10.38 -39.88
N ALA A 9 -4.33 -9.51 -40.29
CA ALA A 9 -4.21 -8.12 -39.91
C ALA A 9 -5.42 -7.26 -40.35
N ARG A 10 -5.70 -6.20 -39.58
CA ARG A 10 -5.85 -4.85 -40.14
C ARG A 10 -5.14 -3.85 -39.24
N HIS A 11 -4.17 -3.16 -39.84
CA HIS A 11 -3.45 -2.02 -39.29
C HIS A 11 -4.38 -0.82 -39.06
N SER A 12 -4.12 -0.10 -37.97
CA SER A 12 -4.02 1.36 -38.00
C SER A 12 -2.98 1.79 -36.97
N ASN A 13 -1.81 2.22 -37.46
CA ASN A 13 -0.88 3.04 -36.70
C ASN A 13 -1.53 4.39 -36.45
N SER A 14 -1.64 4.82 -35.19
CA SER A 14 -1.27 6.18 -34.80
C SER A 14 -1.10 6.26 -33.26
N ASP A 15 -0.06 6.98 -32.88
CA ASP A 15 0.06 7.78 -31.66
C ASP A 15 0.45 7.10 -30.33
N SER A 16 1.76 7.18 -30.07
CA SER A 16 2.33 7.77 -28.84
C SER A 16 1.35 8.08 -27.71
N ALA A 17 1.23 7.16 -26.76
CA ALA A 17 0.84 7.45 -25.39
C ALA A 17 1.37 6.31 -24.51
N GLU A 18 2.32 6.63 -23.63
CA GLU A 18 2.67 5.77 -22.50
C GLU A 18 1.37 5.36 -21.78
N ARG A 19 1.10 4.06 -21.73
CA ARG A 19 -0.06 3.52 -21.04
C ARG A 19 0.13 3.73 -19.53
N SER A 20 -0.57 4.73 -19.02
CA SER A 20 -0.88 4.92 -17.60
C SER A 20 -1.18 3.56 -16.92
N PRO A 21 -0.58 3.25 -15.74
CA PRO A 21 -0.74 1.97 -15.04
C PRO A 21 -2.15 1.78 -14.41
N TYR A 22 -3.08 2.70 -14.65
CA TYR A 22 -4.40 2.72 -14.05
C TYR A 22 -5.42 2.01 -14.95
N ARG A 23 -5.55 0.69 -14.78
CA ARG A 23 -6.61 -0.08 -15.43
C ARG A 23 -7.83 -0.20 -14.50
N PHE A 24 -8.90 0.48 -14.89
CA PHE A 24 -10.21 0.44 -14.25
C PHE A 24 -10.92 -0.91 -14.47
N VAL A 25 -11.64 -1.39 -13.46
CA VAL A 25 -12.66 -2.46 -13.60
C VAL A 25 -13.88 -2.00 -12.80
N PRO A 26 -15.07 -1.87 -13.44
CA PRO A 26 -16.30 -1.48 -12.76
C PRO A 26 -16.77 -2.57 -11.80
N ARG A 27 -17.43 -2.18 -10.70
CA ARG A 27 -18.02 -3.12 -9.74
C ARG A 27 -19.13 -3.89 -10.46
N GLN A 28 -18.94 -5.19 -10.71
CA GLN A 28 -20.00 -6.03 -11.25
C GLN A 28 -21.09 -6.16 -10.18
N HIS A 29 -22.29 -5.67 -10.49
CA HIS A 29 -23.46 -5.95 -9.67
C HIS A 29 -23.68 -7.47 -9.68
N VAL A 30 -23.58 -8.10 -8.52
CA VAL A 30 -24.00 -9.49 -8.35
C VAL A 30 -25.51 -9.50 -8.55
N GLU A 31 -25.98 -10.04 -9.67
CA GLU A 31 -27.40 -10.29 -9.88
C GLU A 31 -27.87 -11.28 -8.82
N VAL A 32 -28.68 -10.78 -7.89
CA VAL A 32 -29.26 -11.58 -6.83
C VAL A 32 -30.42 -12.37 -7.42
N HIS A 33 -30.21 -13.66 -7.69
CA HIS A 33 -31.32 -14.57 -7.92
C HIS A 33 -32.18 -14.67 -6.65
N SER A 34 -33.37 -14.09 -6.74
CA SER A 34 -34.33 -13.91 -5.67
C SER A 34 -35.02 -15.21 -5.29
N THR A 35 -34.59 -15.83 -4.18
CA THR A 35 -35.50 -16.57 -3.27
C THR A 35 -34.90 -16.61 -1.85
N GLY A 36 -35.46 -15.84 -0.92
CA GLY A 36 -35.24 -16.05 0.53
C GLY A 36 -34.19 -15.18 1.26
N ILE A 37 -33.72 -14.08 0.68
CA ILE A 37 -32.72 -13.20 1.31
C ILE A 37 -33.40 -12.21 2.27
N THR A 38 -32.94 -12.14 3.53
CA THR A 38 -33.47 -11.18 4.51
C THR A 38 -32.96 -9.77 4.23
N MET A 39 -33.65 -8.73 4.72
CA MET A 39 -33.19 -7.33 4.59
C MET A 39 -31.77 -7.12 5.15
N VAL A 40 -31.40 -7.90 6.18
CA VAL A 40 -30.07 -7.90 6.80
C VAL A 40 -29.01 -8.47 5.84
N ASP A 41 -29.33 -9.56 5.14
CA ASP A 41 -28.41 -10.15 4.16
C ASP A 41 -28.14 -9.19 3.00
N HIS A 42 -29.17 -8.44 2.56
CA HIS A 42 -29.02 -7.41 1.54
C HIS A 42 -28.11 -6.27 2.01
N TYR A 43 -28.31 -5.78 3.25
CA TYR A 43 -27.42 -4.79 3.86
C TYR A 43 -25.97 -5.28 3.91
N LEU A 44 -25.76 -6.51 4.39
CA LEU A 44 -24.41 -7.09 4.51
C LEU A 44 -23.72 -7.19 3.15
N GLN A 45 -24.41 -7.73 2.14
CA GLN A 45 -23.84 -7.91 0.81
C GLN A 45 -23.55 -6.59 0.10
N GLN A 46 -24.43 -5.60 0.23
CA GLN A 46 -24.30 -4.33 -0.48
C GLN A 46 -23.27 -3.39 0.19
N ASP A 47 -23.40 -3.20 1.51
CA ASP A 47 -22.67 -2.16 2.24
C ASP A 47 -21.38 -2.69 2.88
N CYS A 48 -21.34 -3.97 3.28
CA CYS A 48 -20.25 -4.49 4.12
C CYS A 48 -19.28 -5.43 3.39
N VAL A 49 -19.65 -6.02 2.25
CA VAL A 49 -18.81 -6.98 1.53
C VAL A 49 -18.02 -6.30 0.40
N LEU A 50 -16.70 -6.50 0.42
CA LEU A 50 -15.78 -6.08 -0.62
C LEU A 50 -15.63 -7.17 -1.68
N THR A 51 -15.47 -6.77 -2.93
CA THR A 51 -15.19 -7.69 -4.02
C THR A 51 -13.76 -8.25 -3.92
N PRO A 52 -13.47 -9.45 -4.47
CA PRO A 52 -12.12 -10.01 -4.48
C PRO A 52 -11.07 -9.11 -5.14
N GLU A 53 -11.47 -8.34 -6.17
CA GLU A 53 -10.58 -7.38 -6.83
C GLU A 53 -10.25 -6.18 -5.94
N GLU A 54 -11.25 -5.65 -5.21
CA GLU A 54 -11.04 -4.57 -4.25
C GLU A 54 -10.10 -5.01 -3.13
N LEU A 55 -10.27 -6.22 -2.59
CA LEU A 55 -9.37 -6.79 -1.58
C LEU A 55 -7.94 -6.94 -2.10
N LYS A 56 -7.78 -7.39 -3.35
CA LYS A 56 -6.45 -7.50 -3.99
C LYS A 56 -5.76 -6.15 -4.16
N ARG A 57 -6.51 -5.12 -4.58
CA ARG A 57 -5.99 -3.75 -4.72
C ARG A 57 -5.67 -3.11 -3.38
N LEU A 58 -6.52 -3.36 -2.38
CA LEU A 58 -6.34 -2.90 -1.01
C LEU A 58 -5.10 -3.54 -0.37
N ALA A 59 -4.86 -4.84 -0.60
CA ALA A 59 -3.62 -5.51 -0.18
C ALA A 59 -2.36 -4.97 -0.87
N ALA A 60 -2.48 -4.44 -2.10
CA ALA A 60 -1.38 -3.80 -2.82
C ALA A 60 -1.25 -2.29 -2.53
N HIS A 61 -2.19 -1.71 -1.78
CA HIS A 61 -2.20 -0.29 -1.48
C HIS A 61 -1.04 0.07 -0.56
N LYS A 62 -0.32 1.14 -0.88
CA LYS A 62 0.70 1.73 -0.02
C LYS A 62 0.24 3.13 0.36
N TYR A 63 0.15 3.37 1.65
CA TYR A 63 -0.21 4.68 2.18
C TYR A 63 0.80 5.74 1.72
N SER A 64 0.30 6.86 1.20
CA SER A 64 1.11 7.98 0.72
C SER A 64 0.52 9.27 1.27
N ALA A 65 1.22 9.86 2.24
CA ALA A 65 0.89 11.16 2.79
C ALA A 65 2.07 12.12 2.63
N ILE A 66 1.75 13.39 2.41
CA ILE A 66 2.70 14.50 2.47
C ILE A 66 2.26 15.38 3.61
N ASP A 67 3.15 15.55 4.59
CA ASP A 67 2.92 16.38 5.76
C ASP A 67 3.96 17.51 5.79
N ILE A 68 3.47 18.74 5.92
CA ILE A 68 4.24 19.98 6.04
C ILE A 68 3.70 20.84 7.19
N SER A 69 3.01 20.22 8.17
CA SER A 69 2.50 20.88 9.37
C SER A 69 3.64 21.52 10.16
N TRP A 70 3.40 22.75 10.63
CA TRP A 70 4.40 23.49 11.39
C TRP A 70 4.71 22.84 12.73
N LEU A 71 3.69 22.41 13.48
CA LEU A 71 3.91 21.81 14.79
C LEU A 71 4.61 20.46 14.70
N ASP A 72 4.31 19.68 13.66
CA ASP A 72 4.96 18.39 13.42
C ASP A 72 6.44 18.53 13.08
N GLU A 73 6.81 19.47 12.20
CA GLU A 73 8.21 19.79 11.90
C GLU A 73 8.96 20.34 13.12
N LEU A 74 8.30 21.16 13.95
CA LEU A 74 8.97 21.95 14.99
C LEU A 74 9.16 21.17 16.30
N CYS A 75 8.17 20.38 16.74
CA CYS A 75 8.28 19.68 18.02
C CYS A 75 7.51 18.36 18.14
N MET A 76 6.35 18.20 17.49
CA MET A 76 5.43 17.07 17.76
C MET A 76 6.01 15.74 17.31
N LYS A 77 6.69 15.69 16.16
CA LYS A 77 7.40 14.48 15.71
C LYS A 77 8.44 14.02 16.72
N SER A 78 9.29 14.94 17.18
CA SER A 78 10.33 14.67 18.18
C SER A 78 9.76 14.29 19.56
N PHE A 79 8.57 14.81 19.90
CA PHE A 79 7.86 14.44 21.11
C PHE A 79 7.36 12.99 21.02
N TRP A 80 6.60 12.66 19.97
CA TRP A 80 6.03 11.32 19.81
C TRP A 80 7.07 10.23 19.59
N GLU A 81 8.17 10.52 18.87
CA GLU A 81 9.30 9.58 18.74
C GLU A 81 9.95 9.22 20.09
N ARG A 82 9.86 10.11 21.08
CA ARG A 82 10.29 9.82 22.46
C ARG A 82 9.22 9.06 23.22
N VAL A 83 7.95 9.42 23.08
CA VAL A 83 6.82 8.76 23.75
C VAL A 83 6.69 7.30 23.34
N VAL A 84 6.82 7.00 22.04
CA VAL A 84 6.71 5.64 21.49
C VAL A 84 7.72 4.67 22.12
N LYS A 85 8.89 5.15 22.58
CA LYS A 85 9.89 4.32 23.26
C LYS A 85 9.43 3.76 24.61
N PHE A 86 8.41 4.38 25.22
CA PHE A 86 7.78 3.86 26.44
C PHE A 86 6.68 2.85 26.15
N CYS A 87 6.23 2.73 24.90
CA CYS A 87 5.21 1.77 24.53
C CYS A 87 5.82 0.35 24.46
N PRO A 88 5.28 -0.64 25.17
CA PRO A 88 5.80 -1.99 25.09
C PRO A 88 5.65 -2.59 23.69
N LEU A 89 6.69 -3.26 23.20
CA LEU A 89 6.71 -3.86 21.85
C LEU A 89 5.66 -4.96 21.64
N TRP A 90 5.04 -5.48 22.70
CA TRP A 90 3.96 -6.46 22.62
C TRP A 90 2.58 -5.82 22.39
N VAL A 91 2.45 -4.50 22.51
CA VAL A 91 1.20 -3.79 22.25
C VAL A 91 1.07 -3.57 20.75
N ALA A 92 0.04 -4.15 20.15
CA ALA A 92 -0.26 -3.92 18.74
C ALA A 92 -0.63 -2.44 18.50
N PRO A 93 -0.15 -1.80 17.41
CA PRO A 93 -0.51 -0.41 17.09
C PRO A 93 -2.02 -0.16 17.06
N ASN A 94 -2.80 -1.07 16.47
CA ASN A 94 -4.26 -0.97 16.40
C ASN A 94 -4.96 -1.05 17.78
N LEU A 95 -4.29 -1.63 18.78
CA LEU A 95 -4.83 -1.64 20.14
C LEU A 95 -4.66 -0.28 20.81
N ILE A 96 -3.56 0.43 20.53
CA ILE A 96 -3.32 1.80 21.02
C ILE A 96 -4.40 2.73 20.47
N THR A 97 -4.68 2.65 19.16
CA THR A 97 -5.69 3.49 18.50
C THR A 97 -7.09 3.25 19.07
N LEU A 98 -7.46 1.99 19.31
CA LEU A 98 -8.76 1.63 19.91
C LEU A 98 -8.87 2.09 21.37
N ILE A 99 -7.80 1.97 22.15
CA ILE A 99 -7.77 2.48 23.54
C ILE A 99 -7.96 3.99 23.54
N GLY A 100 -7.25 4.73 22.67
CA GLY A 100 -7.40 6.18 22.51
C GLY A 100 -8.85 6.58 22.20
N LEU A 101 -9.50 5.89 21.25
CA LEU A 101 -10.90 6.13 20.91
C LEU A 101 -11.85 5.90 22.10
N ILE A 102 -11.65 4.82 22.87
CA ILE A 102 -12.46 4.52 24.06
C ILE A 102 -12.25 5.59 25.14
N VAL A 103 -11.02 6.04 25.36
CA VAL A 103 -10.72 7.11 26.30
C VAL A 103 -11.44 8.40 25.88
N ASN A 104 -11.35 8.80 24.61
CA ASN A 104 -12.00 10.01 24.11
C ASN A 104 -13.54 9.92 24.18
N LEU A 105 -14.14 8.75 23.93
CA LEU A 105 -15.57 8.54 24.15
C LEU A 105 -15.95 8.72 25.63
N ILE A 106 -15.18 8.14 26.55
CA ILE A 106 -15.46 8.26 28.00
C ILE A 106 -15.39 9.73 28.44
N THR A 107 -14.39 10.49 27.98
CA THR A 107 -14.24 11.90 28.37
C THR A 107 -15.43 12.75 27.90
N VAL A 108 -15.91 12.53 26.68
CA VAL A 108 -17.11 13.18 26.13
C VAL A 108 -18.36 12.80 26.92
N LEU A 109 -18.52 11.52 27.30
CA LEU A 109 -19.67 11.07 28.09
C LEU A 109 -19.66 11.66 29.51
N VAL A 110 -18.48 11.84 30.11
CA VAL A 110 -18.34 12.52 31.40
C VAL A 110 -18.81 13.97 31.28
N LEU A 111 -18.36 14.70 30.25
CA LEU A 111 -18.81 16.09 30.02
C LEU A 111 -20.31 16.16 29.71
N SER A 112 -20.83 15.24 28.90
CA SER A 112 -22.26 15.10 28.60
C SER A 112 -23.12 14.88 29.84
N HIS A 113 -22.64 14.07 30.80
CA HIS A 113 -23.36 13.82 32.04
C HIS A 113 -23.55 15.08 32.89
N TYR A 114 -22.53 15.95 32.95
CA TYR A 114 -22.58 17.19 33.72
C TYR A 114 -23.22 18.35 32.95
N SER A 115 -23.07 18.40 31.62
CA SER A 115 -23.66 19.43 30.76
C SER A 115 -24.37 18.82 29.54
N PRO A 116 -25.55 18.22 29.74
CA PRO A 116 -26.29 17.55 28.66
C PRO A 116 -26.72 18.49 27.53
N SER A 117 -26.97 19.77 27.86
CA SER A 117 -27.40 20.79 26.90
C SER A 117 -26.26 21.70 26.44
N ALA A 118 -25.01 21.44 26.85
CA ALA A 118 -23.86 22.35 26.65
C ALA A 118 -24.15 23.79 27.12
N LYS A 119 -25.06 23.97 28.10
CA LYS A 119 -25.44 25.26 28.70
C LYS A 119 -24.93 25.38 30.13
N GLU A 120 -24.75 24.24 30.78
CA GLU A 120 -24.39 24.07 32.18
C GLU A 120 -22.87 24.14 32.40
N ASP A 121 -22.45 24.36 33.64
CA ASP A 121 -21.03 24.31 34.03
C ASP A 121 -20.64 22.88 34.37
N ALA A 122 -19.62 22.34 33.70
CA ALA A 122 -19.03 21.06 34.09
C ALA A 122 -17.87 21.24 35.09
N PRO A 123 -17.54 20.21 35.91
CA PRO A 123 -16.40 20.26 36.80
C PRO A 123 -15.08 20.49 36.05
N ARG A 124 -14.20 21.32 36.63
CA ARG A 124 -12.90 21.68 36.01
C ARG A 124 -12.06 20.48 35.60
N TRP A 125 -12.01 19.45 36.44
CA TRP A 125 -11.26 18.22 36.17
C TRP A 125 -11.77 17.46 34.94
N ALA A 126 -13.05 17.60 34.58
CA ALA A 126 -13.62 16.94 33.40
C ALA A 126 -13.06 17.55 32.10
N TYR A 127 -12.83 18.87 32.06
CA TYR A 127 -12.18 19.52 30.93
C TYR A 127 -10.69 19.14 30.81
N LEU A 128 -9.98 19.00 31.93
CA LEU A 128 -8.61 18.49 31.92
C LEU A 128 -8.55 17.04 31.43
N LEU A 129 -9.48 16.21 31.88
CA LEU A 129 -9.61 14.83 31.42
C LEU A 129 -9.87 14.79 29.90
N ALA A 130 -10.77 15.63 29.39
CA ALA A 130 -11.01 15.75 27.94
C ALA A 130 -9.77 16.23 27.17
N ALA A 131 -9.00 17.18 27.70
CA ALA A 131 -7.74 17.62 27.08
C ALA A 131 -6.72 16.47 26.98
N LEU A 132 -6.62 15.64 28.02
CA LEU A 132 -5.76 14.45 27.99
C LEU A 132 -6.29 13.39 27.04
N GLY A 133 -7.61 13.17 27.00
CA GLY A 133 -8.23 12.25 26.05
C GLY A 133 -7.96 12.63 24.60
N GLU A 134 -8.00 13.92 24.30
CA GLU A 134 -7.67 14.45 22.98
C GLU A 134 -6.18 14.35 22.65
N LEU A 135 -5.29 14.52 23.64
CA LEU A 135 -3.84 14.34 23.45
C LEU A 135 -3.46 12.89 23.14
N PHE A 136 -4.18 11.93 23.72
CA PHE A 136 -3.98 10.49 23.52
C PHE A 136 -4.88 9.90 22.44
N ASP A 137 -5.59 10.73 21.67
CA ASP A 137 -6.34 10.25 20.51
C ASP A 137 -5.37 9.87 19.39
N HIS A 138 -5.46 8.62 18.91
CA HIS A 138 -4.41 8.00 18.11
C HIS A 138 -4.93 7.23 16.90
N GLY A 139 -5.92 7.73 16.16
CA GLY A 139 -6.09 7.30 14.76
C GLY A 139 -7.42 6.66 14.38
N CYS A 140 -8.51 6.99 15.08
CA CYS A 140 -9.87 6.71 14.62
C CYS A 140 -10.60 8.00 14.20
N ASP A 141 -9.92 8.80 13.40
CA ASP A 141 -10.20 10.22 13.12
C ASP A 141 -11.62 10.47 12.58
N SER A 142 -12.16 9.55 11.78
CA SER A 142 -13.52 9.69 11.25
C SER A 142 -14.60 9.63 12.33
N VAL A 143 -14.33 8.94 13.44
CA VAL A 143 -15.19 8.89 14.62
C VAL A 143 -14.77 9.95 15.62
N SER A 144 -13.49 10.09 15.92
CA SER A 144 -13.03 10.98 16.98
C SER A 144 -13.27 12.46 16.67
N GLN A 145 -13.33 12.86 15.40
CA GLN A 145 -13.72 14.21 14.96
C GLN A 145 -15.01 14.73 15.63
N ILE A 146 -16.01 13.86 15.86
CA ILE A 146 -17.24 14.29 16.55
C ILE A 146 -17.03 14.53 18.04
N PHE A 147 -16.12 13.78 18.66
CA PHE A 147 -15.74 13.94 20.06
C PHE A 147 -15.03 15.27 20.28
N VAL A 148 -14.10 15.62 19.38
CA VAL A 148 -13.44 16.93 19.35
C VAL A 148 -14.49 18.06 19.28
N SER A 149 -15.44 17.93 18.35
CA SER A 149 -16.51 18.92 18.15
C SER A 149 -17.38 19.09 19.40
N LEU A 150 -17.72 17.98 20.08
CA LEU A 150 -18.48 18.01 21.33
C LEU A 150 -17.68 18.62 22.48
N ASN A 151 -16.39 18.31 22.61
CA ASN A 151 -15.50 18.93 23.60
C ASN A 151 -15.44 20.46 23.44
N VAL A 152 -15.39 20.95 22.19
CA VAL A 152 -15.49 22.39 21.89
C VAL A 152 -16.84 22.96 22.33
N CYS A 153 -17.93 22.26 22.04
CA CYS A 153 -19.28 22.69 22.43
C CYS A 153 -19.44 22.83 23.94
N TYR A 154 -18.94 21.88 24.73
CA TYR A 154 -19.02 21.92 26.19
C TYR A 154 -18.08 22.95 26.80
N ALA A 155 -16.88 23.13 26.24
CA ALA A 155 -15.90 24.10 26.75
C ALA A 155 -16.40 25.54 26.59
N LEU A 156 -16.96 25.87 25.42
CA LEU A 156 -17.44 27.21 25.09
C LEU A 156 -18.89 27.48 25.52
N GLN A 157 -19.57 26.48 26.08
CA GLN A 157 -21.00 26.51 26.40
C GLN A 157 -21.87 26.93 25.20
N LEU A 158 -21.63 26.30 24.05
CA LEU A 158 -22.28 26.67 22.79
C LEU A 158 -23.78 26.41 22.78
N GLY A 159 -24.33 25.67 23.75
CA GLY A 159 -25.77 25.57 23.92
C GLY A 159 -26.43 26.93 24.20
N GLN A 160 -25.69 27.92 24.73
CA GLN A 160 -26.18 29.29 24.94
C GLN A 160 -26.24 30.11 23.63
N VAL A 161 -25.53 29.67 22.58
CA VAL A 161 -25.44 30.36 21.30
C VAL A 161 -26.41 29.69 20.33
N GLN A 162 -27.36 30.47 19.80
CA GLN A 162 -28.30 29.97 18.82
C GLN A 162 -27.56 29.39 17.60
N TYR A 163 -27.86 28.14 17.23
CA TYR A 163 -27.19 27.40 16.16
C TYR A 163 -25.69 27.10 16.39
N GLY A 164 -25.10 27.41 17.55
CA GLY A 164 -23.65 27.29 17.77
C GLY A 164 -23.14 25.85 17.69
N VAL A 165 -23.81 24.94 18.40
CA VAL A 165 -23.48 23.50 18.40
C VAL A 165 -23.60 22.90 16.99
N PHE A 166 -24.71 23.22 16.33
CA PHE A 166 -25.00 22.80 14.96
C PHE A 166 -23.89 23.21 14.00
N PHE A 167 -23.50 24.48 14.07
CA PHE A 167 -22.50 25.07 13.20
C PHE A 167 -21.15 24.37 13.34
N VAL A 168 -20.67 24.17 14.57
CA VAL A 168 -19.37 23.51 14.83
C VAL A 168 -19.38 22.06 14.36
N CYS A 169 -20.43 21.29 14.65
CA CYS A 169 -20.52 19.88 14.25
C CYS A 169 -20.52 19.72 12.72
N ILE A 170 -21.36 20.47 12.00
CA ILE A 170 -21.40 20.40 10.53
C ILE A 170 -20.09 20.86 9.92
N LEU A 171 -19.54 21.98 10.38
CA LEU A 171 -18.30 22.53 9.85
C LEU A 171 -17.18 21.50 9.95
N SER A 172 -17.07 20.84 11.11
CA SER A 172 -16.05 19.82 11.33
C SER A 172 -16.26 18.58 10.46
N ILE A 173 -17.51 18.10 10.27
CA ILE A 173 -17.83 16.99 9.36
C ILE A 173 -17.45 17.34 7.90
N VAL A 174 -17.80 18.55 7.44
CA VAL A 174 -17.56 18.99 6.06
C VAL A 174 -16.06 19.14 5.79
N VAL A 175 -15.31 19.79 6.68
CA VAL A 175 -13.86 19.95 6.54
C VAL A 175 -13.19 18.56 6.49
N PHE A 176 -13.53 17.66 7.40
CA PHE A 176 -12.94 16.33 7.45
C PHE A 176 -13.26 15.49 6.20
N TYR A 177 -14.53 15.48 5.77
CA TYR A 177 -14.94 14.76 4.57
C TYR A 177 -14.28 15.31 3.30
N THR A 178 -14.15 16.64 3.18
CA THR A 178 -13.51 17.27 2.00
C THR A 178 -12.02 16.99 1.90
N ALA A 179 -11.31 16.79 3.02
CA ALA A 179 -9.92 16.33 3.02
C ALA A 179 -9.78 14.93 2.38
N HIS A 180 -10.65 13.99 2.76
CA HIS A 180 -10.66 12.65 2.20
C HIS A 180 -11.21 12.59 0.77
N TRP A 181 -12.12 13.49 0.41
CA TRP A 181 -12.54 13.67 -0.98
C TRP A 181 -11.37 14.12 -1.85
N SER A 182 -10.60 15.11 -1.40
CA SER A 182 -9.37 15.51 -2.08
C SER A 182 -8.43 14.31 -2.29
N THR A 183 -8.25 13.47 -1.27
CA THR A 183 -7.43 12.26 -1.34
C THR A 183 -7.97 11.22 -2.34
N TYR A 184 -9.29 11.02 -2.40
CA TYR A 184 -9.94 10.15 -3.39
C TYR A 184 -9.74 10.64 -4.83
N CYS A 185 -9.56 11.95 -5.03
CA CYS A 185 -9.25 12.52 -6.34
C CYS A 185 -7.76 12.43 -6.70
N THR A 186 -6.87 12.77 -5.77
CA THR A 186 -5.43 12.93 -6.03
C THR A 186 -4.59 11.67 -5.82
N GLY A 187 -5.11 10.70 -5.08
CA GLY A 187 -4.35 9.52 -4.69
C GLY A 187 -3.42 9.72 -3.49
N GLN A 188 -3.34 10.91 -2.91
CA GLN A 188 -2.42 11.25 -1.81
C GLN A 188 -3.08 12.17 -0.79
N LEU A 189 -2.92 11.85 0.50
CA LEU A 189 -3.35 12.73 1.58
C LEU A 189 -2.32 13.85 1.75
N ARG A 190 -2.77 15.10 1.70
CA ARG A 190 -1.90 16.28 1.82
C ARG A 190 -2.34 17.11 3.00
N PHE A 191 -1.45 17.27 3.96
CA PHE A 191 -1.65 18.18 5.08
C PHE A 191 -1.06 19.55 4.74
N ALA A 192 -1.79 20.61 5.05
CA ALA A 192 -1.33 21.98 4.93
C ALA A 192 -0.42 22.36 6.10
N ARG A 193 0.17 23.56 6.05
CA ARG A 193 1.00 24.10 7.14
C ARG A 193 0.24 24.33 8.45
N PHE A 194 -1.05 24.64 8.33
CA PHE A 194 -1.98 24.75 9.43
C PHE A 194 -3.12 23.79 9.12
N ASP A 195 -3.13 22.64 9.79
CA ASP A 195 -4.07 21.55 9.51
C ASP A 195 -4.50 20.89 10.82
N VAL A 196 -4.88 19.61 10.77
CA VAL A 196 -5.40 18.84 11.90
C VAL A 196 -4.54 18.96 13.17
N THR A 197 -3.21 18.87 13.06
CA THR A 197 -2.30 18.92 14.23
C THR A 197 -2.42 20.25 14.99
N GLU A 198 -2.37 21.39 14.28
CA GLU A 198 -2.55 22.70 14.90
C GLU A 198 -3.95 22.88 15.48
N ALA A 199 -4.98 22.45 14.75
CA ALA A 199 -6.36 22.52 15.22
C ALA A 199 -6.56 21.71 16.51
N GLN A 200 -6.02 20.50 16.58
CA GLN A 200 -6.09 19.63 17.75
C GLN A 200 -5.37 20.24 18.95
N MET A 201 -4.16 20.80 18.75
CA MET A 201 -3.43 21.48 19.83
C MET A 201 -4.13 22.74 20.32
N VAL A 202 -4.81 23.49 19.45
CA VAL A 202 -5.67 24.62 19.84
C VAL A 202 -6.85 24.14 20.70
N VAL A 203 -7.50 23.04 20.34
CA VAL A 203 -8.60 22.45 21.13
C VAL A 203 -8.09 21.98 22.51
N ILE A 204 -6.94 21.31 22.56
CA ILE A 204 -6.31 20.89 23.82
C ILE A 204 -6.00 22.12 24.70
N GLY A 205 -5.38 23.15 24.12
CA GLY A 205 -5.08 24.39 24.83
C GLY A 205 -6.33 25.09 25.36
N MET A 206 -7.40 25.11 24.57
CA MET A 206 -8.71 25.64 24.96
C MET A 206 -9.31 24.85 26.13
N LEU A 207 -9.26 23.51 26.10
CA LEU A 207 -9.76 22.66 27.19
C LEU A 207 -8.95 22.85 28.48
N VAL A 208 -7.62 22.96 28.37
CA VAL A 208 -6.74 23.27 29.52
C VAL A 208 -7.06 24.65 30.10
N ALA A 209 -7.22 25.67 29.27
CA ALA A 209 -7.61 27.01 29.71
C ALA A 209 -8.98 26.99 30.43
N THR A 210 -9.94 26.24 29.87
CA THR A 210 -11.26 26.03 30.48
C THR A 210 -11.17 25.31 31.82
N SER A 211 -10.25 24.35 31.98
CA SER A 211 -10.00 23.68 33.25
C SER A 211 -9.42 24.62 34.31
N ILE A 212 -8.52 25.55 33.93
CA ILE A 212 -7.85 26.44 34.88
C ILE A 212 -8.79 27.57 35.33
N PHE A 213 -9.41 28.25 34.37
CA PHE A 213 -10.19 29.47 34.61
C PHE A 213 -11.70 29.22 34.75
N GLY A 214 -12.18 28.05 34.32
CA GLY A 214 -13.60 27.71 34.21
C GLY A 214 -14.21 28.13 32.86
N PRO A 215 -15.38 27.57 32.50
CA PRO A 215 -16.10 27.88 31.25
C PRO A 215 -16.53 29.35 31.15
N GLY A 216 -16.71 30.03 32.28
CA GLY A 216 -16.99 31.47 32.33
C GLY A 216 -15.94 32.35 31.64
N LEU A 217 -14.71 31.86 31.44
CA LEU A 217 -13.66 32.52 30.65
C LEU A 217 -14.18 32.95 29.26
N TRP A 218 -14.97 32.09 28.62
CA TRP A 218 -15.43 32.30 27.24
C TRP A 218 -16.61 33.27 27.14
N SER A 219 -17.18 33.66 28.29
CA SER A 219 -18.22 34.67 28.40
C SER A 219 -17.65 36.07 28.68
N ILE A 220 -16.33 36.23 28.80
CA ILE A 220 -15.69 37.55 28.91
C ILE A 220 -15.88 38.33 27.60
N GLY A 221 -16.38 39.56 27.71
CA GLY A 221 -16.60 40.47 26.58
C GLY A 221 -15.34 41.27 26.23
N ILE A 222 -14.93 41.23 24.96
CA ILE A 222 -13.84 42.02 24.39
C ILE A 222 -14.37 42.71 23.13
N PHE A 223 -14.28 44.04 23.04
CA PHE A 223 -14.78 44.84 21.91
C PHE A 223 -16.26 44.57 21.54
N GLY A 224 -17.12 44.31 22.53
CA GLY A 224 -18.54 44.04 22.31
C GLY A 224 -18.88 42.59 21.91
N PHE A 225 -17.88 41.72 21.75
CA PHE A 225 -18.07 40.29 21.49
C PHE A 225 -17.61 39.45 22.69
N HIS A 226 -18.37 38.41 23.05
CA HIS A 226 -17.86 37.40 23.98
C HIS A 226 -16.75 36.59 23.33
N LEU A 227 -15.73 36.19 24.09
CA LEU A 227 -14.58 35.42 23.61
C LEU A 227 -14.99 34.14 22.86
N LYS A 228 -16.09 33.47 23.26
CA LYS A 228 -16.66 32.32 22.54
C LYS A 228 -16.98 32.63 21.06
N HIS A 229 -17.47 33.82 20.74
CA HIS A 229 -17.78 34.21 19.36
C HIS A 229 -16.51 34.40 18.54
N LEU A 230 -15.47 34.98 19.13
CA LEU A 230 -14.16 35.13 18.47
C LEU A 230 -13.56 33.76 18.11
N MET A 231 -13.68 32.78 19.02
CA MET A 231 -13.25 31.40 18.75
C MET A 231 -14.02 30.77 17.59
N ILE A 232 -15.35 30.90 17.56
CA ILE A 232 -16.18 30.37 16.46
C ILE A 232 -15.82 31.04 15.13
N ILE A 233 -15.68 32.37 15.11
CA ILE A 233 -15.30 33.13 13.90
C ILE A 233 -13.92 32.67 13.40
N SER A 234 -12.94 32.53 14.29
CA SER A 234 -11.61 32.05 13.91
C SER A 234 -11.63 30.64 13.33
N THR A 235 -12.43 29.74 13.92
CA THR A 235 -12.63 28.36 13.44
C THR A 235 -13.28 28.36 12.06
N PHE A 236 -14.27 29.23 11.84
CA PHE A 236 -14.92 29.37 10.54
C PHE A 236 -13.98 29.87 9.44
N ILE A 237 -13.16 30.89 9.74
CA ILE A 237 -12.16 31.40 8.81
C ILE A 237 -11.15 30.31 8.45
N GLY A 238 -10.65 29.58 9.45
CA GLY A 238 -9.75 28.45 9.25
C GLY A 238 -10.37 27.35 8.39
N ALA A 239 -11.63 26.99 8.66
CA ALA A 239 -12.36 26.00 7.87
C ALA A 239 -12.58 26.44 6.41
N ILE A 240 -12.92 27.71 6.15
CA ILE A 240 -13.03 28.25 4.79
C ILE A 240 -11.69 28.16 4.07
N TYR A 241 -10.61 28.59 4.73
CA TYR A 241 -9.27 28.52 4.16
C TYR A 241 -8.92 27.08 3.77
N GLN A 242 -9.12 26.12 4.68
CA GLN A 242 -8.81 24.71 4.44
C GLN A 242 -9.68 24.10 3.33
N MET A 243 -11.00 24.33 3.39
CA MET A 243 -11.92 23.87 2.35
C MET A 243 -11.59 24.46 0.99
N SER A 244 -11.20 25.74 0.91
CA SER A 244 -10.82 26.37 -0.36
C SER A 244 -9.59 25.69 -0.98
N ALA A 245 -8.61 25.30 -0.17
CA ALA A 245 -7.43 24.56 -0.61
C ALA A 245 -7.78 23.14 -1.09
N TYR A 246 -8.65 22.43 -0.35
CA TYR A 246 -9.13 21.10 -0.76
C TYR A 246 -9.95 21.16 -2.04
N LEU A 247 -10.87 22.12 -2.17
CA LEU A 247 -11.69 22.29 -3.38
C LEU A 247 -10.84 22.62 -4.60
N PHE A 248 -9.85 23.51 -4.46
CA PHE A 248 -8.89 23.78 -5.54
C PHE A 248 -8.17 22.49 -5.96
N THR A 249 -7.74 21.68 -4.99
CA THR A 249 -7.06 20.40 -5.23
C THR A 249 -7.99 19.37 -5.89
N ILE A 250 -9.25 19.29 -5.49
CA ILE A 250 -10.26 18.40 -6.10
C ILE A 250 -10.48 18.74 -7.57
N MET A 251 -10.51 20.04 -7.91
CA MET A 251 -10.78 20.51 -9.27
C MET A 251 -9.57 20.40 -10.21
N THR A 252 -8.34 20.44 -9.67
CA THR A 252 -7.10 20.48 -10.48
C THR A 252 -6.25 19.22 -10.41
N GLY A 253 -6.40 18.42 -9.34
CA GLY A 253 -5.47 17.34 -8.99
C GLY A 253 -5.94 15.93 -9.30
N GLY A 254 -7.02 15.75 -10.07
CA GLY A 254 -7.53 14.42 -10.42
C GLY A 254 -6.52 13.59 -11.21
N ILE A 255 -6.12 12.42 -10.69
CA ILE A 255 -5.13 11.54 -11.33
C ILE A 255 -5.74 10.49 -12.28
N GLY A 256 -7.07 10.40 -12.30
CA GLY A 256 -7.81 9.51 -13.17
C GLY A 256 -7.80 9.95 -14.63
N ARG A 257 -8.40 9.13 -15.51
CA ARG A 257 -8.51 9.43 -16.94
C ARG A 257 -9.21 10.78 -17.14
N ASN A 258 -8.62 11.69 -17.92
CA ASN A 258 -9.14 13.04 -18.16
C ASN A 258 -9.27 13.92 -16.89
N GLY A 259 -8.43 13.71 -15.88
CA GLY A 259 -8.49 14.48 -14.63
C GLY A 259 -9.61 14.03 -13.69
N SER A 260 -10.10 12.79 -13.86
CA SER A 260 -11.14 12.19 -13.01
C SER A 260 -10.56 11.67 -11.68
N THR A 261 -11.40 11.08 -10.84
CA THR A 261 -11.01 10.47 -9.56
C THR A 261 -10.10 9.25 -9.76
N VAL A 262 -9.54 8.70 -8.67
CA VAL A 262 -8.74 7.46 -8.70
C VAL A 262 -9.49 6.28 -9.33
N ALA A 263 -10.82 6.25 -9.23
CA ALA A 263 -11.68 5.24 -9.84
C ALA A 263 -12.13 5.57 -11.27
N GLY A 264 -11.73 6.70 -11.85
CA GLY A 264 -12.17 7.11 -13.19
C GLY A 264 -13.55 7.76 -13.25
N THR A 265 -14.20 8.00 -12.11
CA THR A 265 -15.51 8.67 -12.02
C THR A 265 -15.35 10.19 -11.87
N SER A 266 -16.42 10.96 -12.11
CA SER A 266 -16.40 12.43 -11.91
C SER A 266 -15.90 12.80 -10.51
N VAL A 267 -15.06 13.83 -10.45
CA VAL A 267 -14.56 14.43 -9.20
C VAL A 267 -15.68 15.00 -8.34
N LEU A 268 -16.88 15.23 -8.90
CA LEU A 268 -18.02 15.80 -8.18
C LEU A 268 -18.90 14.76 -7.47
N PHE A 269 -18.88 13.48 -7.88
CA PHE A 269 -19.80 12.48 -7.32
C PHE A 269 -19.70 12.27 -5.79
N PRO A 270 -18.53 12.39 -5.15
CA PRO A 270 -18.43 12.30 -3.69
C PRO A 270 -19.22 13.37 -2.92
N ILE A 271 -19.78 14.39 -3.58
CA ILE A 271 -20.68 15.36 -2.95
C ILE A 271 -22.00 14.73 -2.49
N CYS A 272 -22.50 13.70 -3.17
CA CYS A 272 -23.83 13.14 -2.89
C CYS A 272 -23.92 12.51 -1.49
N PRO A 273 -22.97 11.64 -1.06
CA PRO A 273 -22.91 11.15 0.32
C PRO A 273 -22.82 12.27 1.37
N LEU A 274 -22.03 13.32 1.11
CA LEU A 274 -21.92 14.47 2.01
C LEU A 274 -23.26 15.20 2.17
N LEU A 275 -23.95 15.47 1.06
CA LEU A 275 -25.27 16.10 1.07
C LEU A 275 -26.32 15.22 1.77
N ALA A 276 -26.24 13.90 1.62
CA ALA A 276 -27.10 12.95 2.32
C ALA A 276 -26.94 12.97 3.84
N VAL A 277 -25.84 13.54 4.37
CA VAL A 277 -25.64 13.78 5.80
C VAL A 277 -26.01 15.21 6.19
N VAL A 278 -25.48 16.20 5.48
CA VAL A 278 -25.60 17.63 5.83
C VAL A 278 -27.03 18.14 5.66
N VAL A 279 -27.72 17.78 4.56
CA VAL A 279 -29.09 18.27 4.31
C VAL A 279 -30.06 17.79 5.39
N PRO A 280 -30.13 16.50 5.75
CA PRO A 280 -30.95 16.07 6.87
C PRO A 280 -30.61 16.73 8.19
N PHE A 281 -29.32 16.93 8.50
CA PHE A 281 -28.88 17.63 9.70
C PHE A 281 -29.46 19.06 9.74
N CYS A 282 -29.34 19.82 8.64
CA CYS A 282 -29.90 21.17 8.48
C CYS A 282 -31.43 21.21 8.61
N MET A 283 -32.13 20.30 7.93
CA MET A 283 -33.60 20.26 7.94
C MET A 283 -34.13 19.93 9.33
N MET A 284 -33.51 18.98 10.02
CA MET A 284 -33.92 18.57 11.36
C MET A 284 -33.75 19.69 12.38
N TYR A 285 -32.62 20.40 12.34
CA TYR A 285 -32.40 21.51 13.27
C TYR A 285 -33.34 22.69 12.98
N SER A 286 -33.56 23.04 11.72
CA SER A 286 -34.31 24.26 11.35
C SER A 286 -35.82 24.19 11.60
N LYS A 287 -36.41 23.00 11.64
CA LYS A 287 -37.86 22.81 11.75
C LYS A 287 -38.33 22.17 13.05
N SER A 288 -37.45 21.91 14.02
CA SER A 288 -37.83 21.14 15.21
C SER A 288 -38.86 21.87 16.07
N GLY A 289 -39.94 21.17 16.41
CA GLY A 289 -41.05 21.69 17.23
C GLY A 289 -40.89 21.40 18.72
N SER A 290 -39.95 20.52 19.10
CA SER A 290 -39.61 20.24 20.48
C SER A 290 -38.11 20.44 20.68
N ASP A 291 -37.68 21.19 21.69
CA ASP A 291 -36.26 21.48 21.98
C ASP A 291 -35.42 20.22 22.35
N VAL A 292 -35.87 19.02 21.96
CA VAL A 292 -35.23 17.71 22.13
C VAL A 292 -33.78 17.74 21.63
N PHE A 293 -33.51 18.44 20.54
CA PHE A 293 -32.16 18.57 19.98
C PHE A 293 -31.24 19.46 20.82
N GLU A 294 -31.78 20.51 21.44
CA GLU A 294 -31.01 21.35 22.37
C GLU A 294 -30.77 20.65 23.71
N ARG A 295 -31.68 19.77 24.12
CA ARG A 295 -31.59 19.03 25.38
C ARG A 295 -30.73 17.76 25.31
N ASN A 296 -30.55 17.18 24.12
CA ASN A 296 -29.81 15.93 23.92
C ASN A 296 -28.74 16.08 22.84
N ILE A 297 -27.93 17.14 22.93
CA ILE A 297 -26.90 17.49 21.94
C ILE A 297 -25.94 16.33 21.69
N THR A 298 -25.52 15.63 22.76
CA THR A 298 -24.56 14.52 22.66
C THR A 298 -25.08 13.40 21.78
N VAL A 299 -26.31 12.93 22.03
CA VAL A 299 -26.91 11.81 21.29
C VAL A 299 -27.11 12.19 19.82
N PHE A 300 -27.53 13.43 19.58
CA PHE A 300 -27.69 13.97 18.25
C PHE A 300 -26.37 14.05 17.48
N ALA A 301 -25.32 14.58 18.10
CA ALA A 301 -23.99 14.64 17.52
C ALA A 301 -23.43 13.24 17.26
N LEU A 302 -23.57 12.30 18.20
CA LEU A 302 -23.14 10.90 18.03
C LEU A 302 -23.88 10.20 16.90
N PHE A 303 -25.19 10.44 16.75
CA PHE A 303 -26.00 9.88 15.67
C PHE A 303 -25.47 10.33 14.30
N PHE A 304 -25.43 11.64 14.04
CA PHE A 304 -24.95 12.16 12.76
C PHE A 304 -23.46 11.97 12.55
N GLY A 305 -22.67 12.01 13.62
CA GLY A 305 -21.26 11.66 13.62
C GLY A 305 -21.05 10.22 13.16
N ALA A 306 -21.87 9.26 13.62
CA ALA A 306 -21.78 7.88 13.14
C ALA A 306 -22.13 7.75 11.63
N VAL A 307 -23.15 8.48 11.16
CA VAL A 307 -23.50 8.52 9.72
C VAL A 307 -22.35 9.11 8.89
N ALA A 308 -21.82 10.26 9.32
CA ALA A 308 -20.70 10.94 8.68
C ALA A 308 -19.42 10.07 8.69
N ALA A 309 -19.09 9.47 9.83
CA ALA A 309 -17.94 8.58 9.99
C ALA A 309 -18.01 7.41 9.01
N LYS A 310 -19.18 6.76 8.89
CA LYS A 310 -19.36 5.67 7.92
C LYS A 310 -19.24 6.15 6.48
N ALA A 311 -19.84 7.29 6.14
CA ALA A 311 -19.73 7.87 4.79
C ALA A 311 -18.26 8.16 4.44
N THR A 312 -17.49 8.74 5.36
CA THR A 312 -16.06 8.99 5.19
C THR A 312 -15.25 7.69 5.10
N ASN A 313 -15.53 6.70 5.94
CA ASN A 313 -14.83 5.40 5.88
C ASN A 313 -15.04 4.71 4.54
N ARG A 314 -16.25 4.77 3.96
CA ARG A 314 -16.53 4.23 2.62
C ARG A 314 -15.72 4.95 1.53
N LEU A 315 -15.59 6.28 1.63
CA LEU A 315 -14.76 7.06 0.72
C LEU A 315 -13.27 6.69 0.82
N ILE A 316 -12.77 6.50 2.04
CA ILE A 316 -11.39 6.06 2.30
C ILE A 316 -11.16 4.65 1.74
N VAL A 317 -12.08 3.71 1.98
CA VAL A 317 -11.99 2.35 1.45
C VAL A 317 -12.02 2.36 -0.08
N ALA A 318 -12.94 3.12 -0.70
CA ALA A 318 -13.02 3.28 -2.16
C ALA A 318 -11.73 3.87 -2.77
N HIS A 319 -11.10 4.82 -2.07
CA HIS A 319 -9.77 5.34 -2.45
C HIS A 319 -8.70 4.22 -2.39
N MET A 320 -8.61 3.51 -1.27
CA MET A 320 -7.58 2.48 -1.07
C MET A 320 -7.73 1.30 -2.04
N SER A 321 -8.97 0.86 -2.28
CA SER A 321 -9.31 -0.20 -3.24
C SER A 321 -9.31 0.27 -4.69
N ARG A 322 -9.23 1.59 -4.93
CA ARG A 322 -9.39 2.22 -6.26
C ARG A 322 -10.69 1.76 -6.94
N SER A 323 -11.79 1.80 -6.20
CA SER A 323 -13.12 1.43 -6.69
C SER A 323 -14.10 2.60 -6.63
N GLU A 324 -15.20 2.47 -7.38
CA GLU A 324 -16.24 3.50 -7.44
C GLU A 324 -16.96 3.63 -6.09
N LEU A 325 -17.19 4.87 -5.67
CA LEU A 325 -17.98 5.15 -4.48
C LEU A 325 -19.47 4.90 -4.75
N THR A 326 -20.05 3.92 -4.05
CA THR A 326 -21.50 3.68 -4.08
C THR A 326 -22.26 4.80 -3.37
N LEU A 327 -23.13 5.49 -4.11
CA LEU A 327 -23.83 6.68 -3.63
C LEU A 327 -24.83 6.36 -2.51
N TRP A 328 -25.58 5.26 -2.63
CA TRP A 328 -26.51 4.80 -1.62
C TRP A 328 -25.81 4.03 -0.50
N ASP A 329 -26.28 4.21 0.73
CA ASP A 329 -25.92 3.42 1.91
C ASP A 329 -27.11 3.37 2.87
N TRP A 330 -27.32 2.23 3.52
CA TRP A 330 -28.44 2.05 4.43
C TRP A 330 -28.36 2.89 5.71
N THR A 331 -27.20 3.46 6.02
CA THR A 331 -27.03 4.36 7.18
C THR A 331 -27.79 5.66 7.02
N TYR A 332 -28.07 6.08 5.78
CA TYR A 332 -28.90 7.26 5.51
C TYR A 332 -30.37 7.05 5.85
N LEU A 333 -30.81 5.81 6.08
CA LEU A 333 -32.18 5.51 6.50
C LEU A 333 -32.54 6.23 7.80
N GLY A 334 -31.62 6.30 8.78
CA GLY A 334 -31.85 6.98 10.05
C GLY A 334 -32.20 8.47 9.86
N PRO A 335 -31.33 9.26 9.20
CA PRO A 335 -31.62 10.66 8.90
C PRO A 335 -32.88 10.86 8.04
N THR A 336 -33.12 9.99 7.06
CA THR A 336 -34.35 10.03 6.25
C THR A 336 -35.60 9.82 7.09
N LEU A 337 -35.62 8.84 8.00
CA LEU A 337 -36.75 8.59 8.90
C LEU A 337 -37.04 9.79 9.82
N MET A 338 -35.99 10.48 10.28
CA MET A 338 -36.14 11.67 11.11
C MET A 338 -36.78 12.83 10.33
N ILE A 339 -36.32 13.10 9.10
CA ILE A 339 -36.94 14.12 8.23
C ILE A 339 -38.39 13.77 7.94
N LEU A 340 -38.69 12.51 7.61
CA LEU A 340 -40.06 12.08 7.32
C LEU A 340 -40.96 12.22 8.54
N ASN A 341 -40.50 11.84 9.73
CA ASN A 341 -41.27 12.02 10.97
C ASN A 341 -41.59 13.49 11.22
N GLN A 342 -40.65 14.39 10.95
CA GLN A 342 -40.85 15.84 11.05
C GLN A 342 -41.78 16.39 9.96
N TYR A 343 -41.72 15.86 8.75
CA TYR A 343 -42.60 16.25 7.64
C TYR A 343 -44.07 15.90 7.91
N TYR A 344 -44.33 14.79 8.61
CA TYR A 344 -45.67 14.34 8.99
C TYR A 344 -46.07 14.76 10.42
N ASP A 345 -45.59 15.92 10.90
CA ASP A 345 -45.97 16.52 12.19
C ASP A 345 -45.77 15.60 13.41
N TYR A 346 -44.63 14.89 13.46
CA TYR A 346 -44.16 14.14 14.63
C TYR A 346 -45.07 12.98 15.05
N VAL A 347 -45.46 12.13 14.09
CA VAL A 347 -46.23 10.88 14.34
C VAL A 347 -45.61 10.04 15.45
N PHE A 348 -44.28 9.95 15.48
CA PHE A 348 -43.49 9.36 16.55
C PHE A 348 -42.82 10.43 17.40
N SER A 349 -42.65 10.15 18.70
CA SER A 349 -41.88 11.01 19.61
C SER A 349 -40.45 11.21 19.10
N GLU A 350 -40.07 12.46 18.82
CA GLU A 350 -38.76 12.83 18.29
C GLU A 350 -37.61 12.26 19.13
N GLN A 351 -37.73 12.33 20.46
CA GLN A 351 -36.70 11.83 21.37
C GLN A 351 -36.52 10.31 21.25
N LYS A 352 -37.61 9.55 21.26
CA LYS A 352 -37.54 8.08 21.14
C LYS A 352 -36.97 7.67 19.78
N LEU A 353 -37.42 8.34 18.72
CA LEU A 353 -36.94 8.06 17.38
C LEU A 353 -35.46 8.43 17.20
N LEU A 354 -35.00 9.53 17.81
CA LEU A 354 -33.58 9.91 17.84
C LEU A 354 -32.72 8.81 18.48
N TYR A 355 -33.13 8.27 19.64
CA TYR A 355 -32.39 7.17 20.29
C TYR A 355 -32.35 5.91 19.42
N ILE A 356 -33.46 5.54 18.78
CA ILE A 356 -33.53 4.37 17.89
C ILE A 356 -32.60 4.58 16.68
N CYS A 357 -32.66 5.74 16.03
CA CYS A 357 -31.82 6.08 14.89
C CYS A 357 -30.34 6.17 15.27
N ALA A 358 -30.01 6.71 16.45
CA ALA A 358 -28.65 6.75 16.99
C ALA A 358 -28.08 5.35 17.18
N ILE A 359 -28.82 4.46 17.85
CA ILE A 359 -28.41 3.06 18.05
C ILE A 359 -28.24 2.36 16.70
N TYR A 360 -29.18 2.55 15.77
CA TYR A 360 -29.09 1.98 14.43
C TYR A 360 -27.81 2.42 13.69
N SER A 361 -27.52 3.72 13.62
CA SER A 361 -26.35 4.24 12.90
C SER A 361 -25.04 3.81 13.55
N ILE A 362 -24.96 3.78 14.88
CA ILE A 362 -23.77 3.31 15.60
C ILE A 362 -23.55 1.81 15.35
N CYS A 363 -24.61 0.99 15.45
CA CYS A 363 -24.53 -0.44 15.13
C CYS A 363 -24.14 -0.67 13.66
N SER A 364 -24.68 0.11 12.73
CA SER A 364 -24.34 0.04 11.30
C SER A 364 -22.86 0.36 11.06
N LEU A 365 -22.33 1.41 11.68
CA LEU A 365 -20.92 1.78 11.62
C LEU A 365 -20.03 0.67 12.19
N ILE A 366 -20.32 0.17 13.40
CA ILE A 366 -19.55 -0.90 14.04
C ILE A 366 -19.54 -2.15 13.15
N LEU A 367 -20.71 -2.57 12.67
CA LEU A 367 -20.84 -3.74 11.82
C LEU A 367 -20.03 -3.60 10.52
N TYR A 368 -20.09 -2.42 9.88
CA TYR A 368 -19.29 -2.11 8.70
C TYR A 368 -17.78 -2.22 8.99
N CYS A 369 -17.30 -1.56 10.04
CA CYS A 369 -15.89 -1.58 10.44
C CYS A 369 -15.41 -3.00 10.74
N VAL A 370 -16.19 -3.79 11.49
CA VAL A 370 -15.85 -5.18 11.84
C VAL A 370 -15.80 -6.07 10.60
N MET A 371 -16.79 -5.97 9.71
CA MET A 371 -16.86 -6.79 8.49
C MET A 371 -15.71 -6.48 7.52
N VAL A 372 -15.43 -5.20 7.27
CA VAL A 372 -14.33 -4.78 6.38
C VAL A 372 -12.99 -5.21 6.96
N THR A 373 -12.73 -4.94 8.24
CA THR A 373 -11.47 -5.30 8.90
C THR A 373 -11.25 -6.82 8.89
N ARG A 374 -12.31 -7.60 9.15
CA ARG A 374 -12.24 -9.07 9.09
C ARG A 374 -11.92 -9.59 7.69
N GLN A 375 -12.49 -8.99 6.64
CA GLN A 375 -12.19 -9.36 5.26
C GLN A 375 -10.74 -9.04 4.88
N ILE A 376 -10.24 -7.85 5.28
CA ILE A 376 -8.85 -7.46 5.08
C ILE A 376 -7.90 -8.44 5.79
N TYR A 377 -8.19 -8.77 7.05
CA TYR A 377 -7.40 -9.74 7.82
C TYR A 377 -7.42 -11.13 7.17
N THR A 378 -8.59 -11.62 6.77
CA THR A 378 -8.73 -12.96 6.16
C THR A 378 -8.00 -13.03 4.81
N PHE A 379 -8.10 -11.99 4.00
CA PHE A 379 -7.40 -11.92 2.71
C PHE A 379 -5.88 -11.79 2.88
N GLY A 380 -5.42 -10.96 3.82
CA GLY A 380 -3.99 -10.79 4.12
C GLY A 380 -3.35 -12.07 4.68
N THR A 381 -4.03 -12.75 5.61
CA THR A 381 -3.57 -14.03 6.18
C THR A 381 -3.58 -15.18 5.19
N MET A 382 -4.46 -15.17 4.17
CA MET A 382 -4.34 -16.09 3.04
C MET A 382 -3.08 -15.86 2.19
N GLY A 383 -2.44 -14.69 2.25
CA GLY A 383 -1.10 -14.49 1.68
C GLY A 383 0.00 -15.06 2.59
N ASP A 384 -0.09 -14.80 3.89
CA ASP A 384 0.96 -15.14 4.87
C ASP A 384 0.96 -16.60 5.34
N HIS A 385 -0.20 -17.27 5.43
CA HIS A 385 -0.27 -18.69 5.84
C HIS A 385 0.44 -19.63 4.85
N TYR A 386 0.41 -19.31 3.55
CA TYR A 386 1.20 -20.02 2.54
C TYR A 386 2.62 -19.46 2.39
N GLY A 387 2.88 -18.27 2.93
CA GLY A 387 4.24 -17.73 3.04
C GLY A 387 5.11 -18.52 4.02
N PHE A 388 4.53 -19.00 5.13
CA PHE A 388 5.26 -19.79 6.14
C PHE A 388 5.46 -21.27 5.75
N SER A 389 4.55 -21.83 4.94
CA SER A 389 4.70 -23.20 4.47
C SER A 389 5.68 -23.26 3.29
N LEU A 390 6.83 -23.91 3.50
CA LEU A 390 7.95 -23.87 2.55
C LEU A 390 7.65 -24.52 1.19
N THR A 391 6.75 -25.52 1.17
CA THR A 391 6.51 -26.39 0.02
C THR A 391 5.02 -26.57 -0.32
N THR A 392 4.16 -25.63 0.09
CA THR A 392 2.71 -25.68 -0.18
C THR A 392 2.29 -24.71 -1.28
N PHE A 393 1.41 -25.16 -2.16
CA PHE A 393 0.81 -24.31 -3.18
C PHE A 393 -0.13 -23.28 -2.56
N SER A 394 -0.03 -22.04 -3.03
CA SER A 394 -1.04 -21.00 -2.79
C SER A 394 -2.35 -21.33 -3.52
N PRO A 395 -3.46 -20.65 -3.17
CA PRO A 395 -4.74 -20.83 -3.87
C PRO A 395 -4.68 -20.54 -5.38
N SER A 396 -3.68 -19.76 -5.83
CA SER A 396 -3.43 -19.51 -7.25
C SER A 396 -2.61 -20.60 -7.95
N GLY A 397 -2.29 -21.70 -7.26
CA GLY A 397 -1.47 -22.80 -7.79
C GLY A 397 0.03 -22.47 -7.88
N LYS A 398 0.53 -21.51 -7.10
CA LYS A 398 1.95 -21.09 -7.12
C LYS A 398 2.65 -21.45 -5.81
N LEU A 399 3.93 -21.80 -5.88
CA LEU A 399 4.78 -21.96 -4.70
C LEU A 399 5.39 -20.59 -4.34
N MET A 400 4.91 -19.98 -3.26
CA MET A 400 5.29 -18.61 -2.88
C MET A 400 6.79 -18.46 -2.57
N GLN A 401 7.41 -19.49 -1.97
CA GLN A 401 8.84 -19.49 -1.70
C GLN A 401 9.71 -19.42 -2.96
N ILE A 402 9.24 -19.98 -4.09
CA ILE A 402 9.94 -19.86 -5.38
C ILE A 402 9.84 -18.42 -5.90
N GLU A 403 8.67 -17.79 -5.77
CA GLU A 403 8.49 -16.38 -6.16
C GLU A 403 9.37 -15.44 -5.32
N TYR A 404 9.53 -15.71 -4.02
CA TYR A 404 10.46 -14.98 -3.15
C TYR A 404 11.92 -15.21 -3.55
N ALA A 405 12.31 -16.46 -3.85
CA ALA A 405 13.64 -16.78 -4.35
C ALA A 405 13.95 -16.07 -5.67
N LEU A 406 13.01 -16.08 -6.63
CA LEU A 406 13.15 -15.36 -7.90
C LEU A 406 13.22 -13.84 -7.71
N ASN A 407 12.50 -13.29 -6.73
CA ASN A 407 12.61 -11.88 -6.39
C ASN A 407 13.99 -11.55 -5.78
N ALA A 408 14.56 -12.44 -4.97
CA ALA A 408 15.93 -12.31 -4.48
C ALA A 408 16.95 -12.34 -5.63
N VAL A 409 16.73 -13.19 -6.65
CA VAL A 409 17.55 -13.20 -7.88
C VAL A 409 17.47 -11.87 -8.61
N LYS A 410 16.27 -11.29 -8.79
CA LYS A 410 16.08 -9.99 -9.44
C LYS A 410 16.76 -8.83 -8.72
N ASN A 411 16.94 -8.93 -7.41
CA ASN A 411 17.66 -7.94 -6.62
C ASN A 411 19.18 -8.26 -6.52
N GLY A 412 19.62 -9.39 -7.06
CA GLY A 412 21.01 -9.77 -7.12
C GLY A 412 21.79 -9.00 -8.19
N GLN A 413 23.11 -9.04 -8.09
CA GLN A 413 24.01 -8.46 -9.10
C GLN A 413 23.74 -9.04 -10.50
N PRO A 414 23.82 -8.21 -11.55
CA PRO A 414 23.58 -8.61 -12.93
C PRO A 414 24.61 -9.64 -13.41
N SER A 415 24.13 -10.62 -14.17
CA SER A 415 24.94 -11.61 -14.87
C SER A 415 24.42 -11.79 -16.28
N VAL A 416 25.31 -11.86 -17.26
CA VAL A 416 24.99 -11.99 -18.68
C VAL A 416 25.66 -13.24 -19.22
N GLY A 417 24.91 -13.99 -20.02
CA GLY A 417 25.42 -15.14 -20.76
C GLY A 417 25.12 -14.98 -22.24
N LEU A 418 26.10 -15.27 -23.09
CA LEU A 418 25.97 -15.19 -24.54
C LEU A 418 26.67 -16.37 -25.20
N ARG A 419 25.97 -17.03 -26.14
CA ARG A 419 26.48 -18.13 -26.96
C ARG A 419 26.87 -17.61 -28.34
N ALA A 420 28.18 -17.52 -28.57
CA ALA A 420 28.79 -17.25 -29.86
C ALA A 420 28.81 -18.52 -30.74
N SER A 421 29.27 -18.39 -31.98
CA SER A 421 29.42 -19.51 -32.93
C SER A 421 30.54 -20.47 -32.53
N ASP A 422 31.60 -19.94 -31.91
CA ASP A 422 32.86 -20.58 -31.55
C ASP A 422 33.08 -20.68 -30.02
N GLY A 423 32.09 -20.28 -29.21
CA GLY A 423 32.16 -20.42 -27.75
C GLY A 423 31.00 -19.79 -26.98
N VAL A 424 31.15 -19.69 -25.66
CA VAL A 424 30.18 -19.08 -24.75
C VAL A 424 30.89 -18.08 -23.84
N VAL A 425 30.29 -16.92 -23.64
CA VAL A 425 30.75 -15.88 -22.71
C VAL A 425 29.82 -15.83 -21.50
N LEU A 426 30.42 -15.75 -20.31
CA LEU A 426 29.74 -15.37 -19.07
C LEU A 426 30.40 -14.10 -18.54
N ALA A 427 29.59 -13.11 -18.18
CA ALA A 427 30.07 -11.87 -17.57
C ALA A 427 29.18 -11.49 -16.38
N THR A 428 29.75 -10.96 -15.30
CA THR A 428 28.97 -10.52 -14.13
C THR A 428 29.64 -9.36 -13.41
N GLU A 429 28.82 -8.56 -12.72
CA GLU A 429 29.29 -7.60 -11.72
C GLU A 429 29.70 -8.36 -10.44
N ASN A 430 30.90 -8.08 -9.93
CA ASN A 430 31.37 -8.57 -8.64
C ASN A 430 32.06 -7.46 -7.82
N HIS A 431 31.39 -6.96 -6.79
CA HIS A 431 31.98 -6.02 -5.85
C HIS A 431 32.59 -6.77 -4.66
N SER A 432 33.89 -7.08 -4.73
CA SER A 432 34.64 -7.58 -3.58
C SER A 432 35.04 -6.41 -2.65
N PRO A 433 34.64 -6.40 -1.35
CA PRO A 433 35.11 -5.38 -0.42
C PRO A 433 36.63 -5.51 -0.21
N ILE A 434 37.32 -4.37 -0.08
CA ILE A 434 38.79 -4.28 0.05
C ILE A 434 39.35 -5.13 1.23
N LEU A 435 38.51 -5.45 2.22
CA LEU A 435 38.89 -6.13 3.46
C LEU A 435 38.79 -7.67 3.40
N PHE A 436 38.23 -8.26 2.34
CA PHE A 436 38.02 -9.70 2.24
C PHE A 436 38.75 -10.29 1.03
N GLU A 437 39.09 -11.59 1.12
CA GLU A 437 39.57 -12.35 -0.04
C GLU A 437 38.56 -12.30 -1.17
N ASP A 438 39.07 -12.09 -2.39
CA ASP A 438 38.28 -12.02 -3.62
C ASP A 438 37.47 -13.32 -3.79
N GLN A 439 36.14 -13.22 -3.70
CA GLN A 439 35.26 -14.37 -3.88
C GLN A 439 34.72 -14.37 -5.30
N PRO A 440 35.15 -15.32 -6.16
CA PRO A 440 34.71 -15.32 -7.52
C PRO A 440 33.24 -15.70 -7.64
N LYS A 441 32.53 -15.00 -8.53
CA LYS A 441 31.14 -15.32 -8.87
C LYS A 441 31.03 -16.26 -10.05
N ILE A 442 32.10 -16.37 -10.84
CA ILE A 442 32.22 -17.34 -11.90
C ILE A 442 33.11 -18.51 -11.44
N GLU A 443 32.58 -19.72 -11.53
CA GLU A 443 33.25 -20.94 -11.05
C GLU A 443 33.27 -22.05 -12.10
N LYS A 444 34.40 -22.76 -12.17
CA LYS A 444 34.60 -23.92 -13.05
C LYS A 444 34.07 -25.19 -12.37
N LEU A 445 33.26 -26.00 -13.08
CA LEU A 445 32.78 -27.31 -12.60
C LEU A 445 33.57 -28.48 -13.17
N SER A 446 33.87 -28.42 -14.46
CA SER A 446 34.62 -29.42 -15.24
C SER A 446 35.55 -28.67 -16.19
N ASP A 447 36.44 -29.38 -16.90
CA ASP A 447 37.34 -28.77 -17.88
C ASP A 447 36.62 -28.01 -18.98
N HIS A 448 35.44 -28.48 -19.39
CA HIS A 448 34.60 -27.89 -20.43
C HIS A 448 33.31 -27.24 -19.93
N ILE A 449 33.10 -27.09 -18.61
CA ILE A 449 31.86 -26.51 -18.04
C ILE A 449 32.15 -25.55 -16.89
N GLY A 450 31.52 -24.38 -16.92
CA GLY A 450 31.52 -23.42 -15.81
C GLY A 450 30.18 -22.72 -15.65
N LEU A 451 30.01 -21.99 -14.55
CA LEU A 451 28.77 -21.26 -14.28
C LEU A 451 28.98 -19.95 -13.52
N VAL A 452 27.94 -19.12 -13.58
CA VAL A 452 27.80 -17.87 -12.85
C VAL A 452 26.39 -17.79 -12.24
N TYR A 453 26.19 -16.94 -11.23
CA TYR A 453 24.89 -16.79 -10.57
C TYR A 453 24.47 -15.34 -10.36
N SER A 454 23.16 -15.15 -10.20
CA SER A 454 22.56 -13.97 -9.58
C SER A 454 21.69 -14.40 -8.39
N GLY A 455 21.78 -13.70 -7.26
CA GLY A 455 21.08 -14.02 -6.02
C GLY A 455 22.02 -14.20 -4.82
N MET A 456 21.78 -15.21 -3.99
CA MET A 456 22.53 -15.48 -2.75
C MET A 456 23.83 -16.28 -2.94
N GLY A 457 25.00 -15.65 -2.72
CA GLY A 457 26.31 -16.30 -2.86
C GLY A 457 26.56 -17.58 -2.03
N PRO A 458 26.08 -17.69 -0.77
CA PRO A 458 26.20 -18.95 -0.02
C PRO A 458 25.52 -20.15 -0.70
N ASP A 459 24.34 -19.93 -1.30
CA ASP A 459 23.58 -20.97 -2.01
C ASP A 459 24.31 -21.43 -3.27
N PHE A 460 24.90 -20.49 -4.02
CA PHE A 460 25.74 -20.78 -5.18
C PHE A 460 26.94 -21.68 -4.83
N ARG A 461 27.67 -21.39 -3.74
CA ARG A 461 28.83 -22.19 -3.32
C ARG A 461 28.45 -23.65 -3.01
N LEU A 462 27.26 -23.87 -2.44
CA LEU A 462 26.73 -25.21 -2.21
C LEU A 462 26.43 -25.93 -3.53
N LEU A 463 25.80 -25.23 -4.50
CA LEU A 463 25.51 -25.79 -5.82
C LEU A 463 26.79 -26.08 -6.63
N VAL A 464 27.82 -25.25 -6.53
CA VAL A 464 29.14 -25.52 -7.14
C VAL A 464 29.75 -26.81 -6.60
N LYS A 465 29.74 -26.98 -5.26
CA LYS A 465 30.25 -28.21 -4.63
C LYS A 465 29.48 -29.46 -5.07
N LYS A 466 28.14 -29.37 -5.14
CA LYS A 466 27.30 -30.47 -5.63
C LYS A 466 27.54 -30.75 -7.12
N GLY A 467 27.67 -29.71 -7.95
CA GLY A 467 27.94 -29.82 -9.39
C GLY A 467 29.28 -30.50 -9.69
N ARG A 468 30.36 -30.10 -9.00
CA ARG A 468 31.68 -30.75 -9.13
C ARG A 468 31.60 -32.23 -8.77
N LYS A 469 30.93 -32.56 -7.67
CA LYS A 469 30.72 -33.95 -7.26
C LYS A 469 29.97 -34.75 -8.32
N ILE A 470 28.89 -34.20 -8.88
CA ILE A 470 28.12 -34.85 -9.96
C ILE A 470 28.99 -35.11 -11.19
N ALA A 471 29.83 -34.16 -11.59
CA ALA A 471 30.72 -34.29 -12.73
C ALA A 471 31.76 -35.40 -12.49
N MET A 472 32.42 -35.39 -11.34
CA MET A 472 33.42 -36.40 -10.96
C MET A 472 32.82 -37.81 -10.84
N GLU A 473 31.61 -37.94 -10.27
CA GLU A 473 30.92 -39.23 -10.18
C GLU A 473 30.55 -39.79 -11.55
N TYR A 474 30.18 -38.92 -12.49
CA TYR A 474 29.91 -39.32 -13.87
C TYR A 474 31.18 -39.80 -14.56
N GLU A 475 32.26 -39.02 -14.49
CA GLU A 475 33.54 -39.37 -15.09
C GLU A 475 34.10 -40.68 -14.51
N LEU A 476 33.99 -40.89 -13.20
CA LEU A 476 34.39 -42.15 -12.56
C LEU A 476 33.58 -43.35 -13.06
N ALA A 477 32.28 -43.16 -13.32
CA ALA A 477 31.38 -44.24 -13.71
C ALA A 477 31.49 -44.60 -15.20
N TYR A 478 31.68 -43.60 -16.07
CA TYR A 478 31.62 -43.76 -17.53
C TYR A 478 32.97 -43.60 -18.23
N GLY A 479 33.99 -43.09 -17.55
CA GLY A 479 35.33 -42.86 -18.12
C GLY A 479 35.40 -41.70 -19.11
N GLU A 480 34.36 -40.85 -19.16
CA GLU A 480 34.26 -39.69 -20.05
C GLU A 480 33.70 -38.47 -19.31
N GLU A 481 34.00 -37.27 -19.82
CA GLU A 481 33.52 -36.01 -19.25
C GLU A 481 31.99 -35.89 -19.36
N ILE A 482 31.33 -35.37 -18.32
CA ILE A 482 29.87 -35.25 -18.30
C ILE A 482 29.35 -34.29 -19.39
N PRO A 483 28.35 -34.67 -20.20
CA PRO A 483 27.71 -33.73 -21.13
C PRO A 483 27.04 -32.58 -20.39
N THR A 484 27.12 -31.36 -20.96
CA THR A 484 26.60 -30.14 -20.34
C THR A 484 25.12 -30.27 -19.97
N VAL A 485 24.33 -30.86 -20.88
CA VAL A 485 22.89 -31.08 -20.66
C VAL A 485 22.65 -31.97 -19.44
N GLN A 486 23.42 -33.06 -19.28
CA GLN A 486 23.25 -33.97 -18.15
C GLN A 486 23.61 -33.31 -16.82
N LEU A 487 24.67 -32.50 -16.79
CA LEU A 487 25.07 -31.77 -15.60
C LEU A 487 23.98 -30.77 -15.17
N VAL A 488 23.43 -30.00 -16.13
CA VAL A 488 22.36 -29.04 -15.87
C VAL A 488 21.10 -29.75 -15.37
N THR A 489 20.69 -30.85 -15.99
CA THR A 489 19.52 -31.63 -15.56
C THR A 489 19.69 -32.15 -14.12
N LYS A 490 20.87 -32.66 -13.77
CA LYS A 490 21.15 -33.14 -12.40
C LYS A 490 21.20 -32.00 -11.38
N LEU A 491 21.79 -30.86 -11.73
CA LEU A 491 21.78 -29.66 -10.87
C LEU A 491 20.36 -29.12 -10.67
N ALA A 492 19.56 -29.09 -11.72
CA ALA A 492 18.17 -28.67 -11.67
C ALA A 492 17.33 -29.58 -10.76
N ALA A 493 17.56 -30.90 -10.82
CA ALA A 493 16.92 -31.86 -9.92
C ALA A 493 17.28 -31.61 -8.44
N VAL A 494 18.55 -31.29 -8.15
CA VAL A 494 18.99 -30.89 -6.80
C VAL A 494 18.27 -29.62 -6.34
N MET A 495 18.09 -28.63 -7.21
CA MET A 495 17.37 -27.41 -6.87
C MET A 495 15.87 -27.69 -6.63
N GLN A 496 15.27 -28.54 -7.46
CA GLN A 496 13.87 -28.94 -7.38
C GLN A 496 13.56 -29.71 -6.08
N GLU A 497 14.46 -30.56 -5.60
CA GLU A 497 14.29 -31.31 -4.35
C GLU A 497 14.01 -30.38 -3.16
N TYR A 498 14.62 -29.19 -3.13
CA TYR A 498 14.44 -28.17 -2.08
C TYR A 498 13.14 -27.38 -2.22
N THR A 499 12.38 -27.58 -3.31
CA THR A 499 11.02 -27.03 -3.49
C THR A 499 9.92 -27.98 -3.02
N GLN A 500 10.27 -29.25 -2.76
CA GLN A 500 9.32 -30.30 -2.38
C GLN A 500 9.62 -30.90 -1.00
N SER A 501 10.87 -30.83 -0.54
CA SER A 501 11.28 -31.34 0.76
C SER A 501 10.83 -30.44 1.91
N GLY A 502 10.26 -31.04 2.95
CA GLY A 502 9.85 -30.31 4.16
C GLY A 502 11.05 -29.77 4.95
N GLY A 503 10.87 -28.62 5.60
CA GLY A 503 11.88 -28.04 6.51
C GLY A 503 13.09 -27.39 5.83
N VAL A 504 13.10 -27.28 4.49
CA VAL A 504 14.14 -26.59 3.73
C VAL A 504 13.53 -25.54 2.81
N ARG A 505 14.24 -24.44 2.61
CA ARG A 505 13.86 -23.41 1.63
C ARG A 505 14.48 -23.71 0.27
N PRO A 506 13.86 -23.27 -0.85
CA PRO A 506 14.50 -23.27 -2.16
C PRO A 506 15.81 -22.47 -2.17
N PHE A 507 16.67 -22.76 -3.15
CA PHE A 507 17.87 -21.99 -3.43
C PHE A 507 17.48 -20.60 -3.97
N GLY A 508 18.01 -19.53 -3.38
CA GLY A 508 17.76 -18.16 -3.83
C GLY A 508 18.76 -17.69 -4.87
N VAL A 509 19.05 -18.53 -5.86
CA VAL A 509 19.94 -18.23 -6.99
C VAL A 509 19.35 -18.76 -8.28
N SER A 510 19.55 -18.01 -9.36
CA SER A 510 19.49 -18.54 -10.72
C SER A 510 20.90 -18.64 -11.26
N LEU A 511 21.16 -19.70 -12.03
CA LEU A 511 22.47 -20.02 -12.59
C LEU A 511 22.47 -19.81 -14.09
N LEU A 512 23.58 -19.33 -14.66
CA LEU A 512 23.91 -19.48 -16.07
C LEU A 512 25.08 -20.45 -16.18
N VAL A 513 24.89 -21.53 -16.94
CA VAL A 513 25.87 -22.60 -17.14
C VAL A 513 26.35 -22.55 -18.59
N ALA A 514 27.65 -22.38 -18.76
CA ALA A 514 28.33 -22.41 -20.05
C ALA A 514 29.06 -23.74 -20.20
N GLY A 515 28.92 -24.38 -21.35
CA GLY A 515 29.59 -25.63 -21.64
C GLY A 515 30.00 -25.76 -23.11
N TRP A 516 31.00 -26.60 -23.34
CA TRP A 516 31.48 -26.98 -24.66
C TRP A 516 31.49 -28.50 -24.81
N ASP A 517 30.43 -29.05 -25.40
CA ASP A 517 30.34 -30.51 -25.61
C ASP A 517 31.06 -30.90 -26.91
N LYS A 518 31.90 -31.94 -26.85
CA LYS A 518 32.65 -32.47 -28.01
C LYS A 518 31.72 -33.33 -28.88
N GLU A 519 31.23 -32.80 -30.00
CA GLU A 519 30.50 -33.57 -31.03
C GLU A 519 31.42 -33.93 -32.22
N PRO A 520 31.19 -35.05 -32.94
CA PRO A 520 32.01 -35.42 -34.11
C PRO A 520 31.83 -34.39 -35.24
N GLY A 521 32.88 -33.60 -35.51
CA GLY A 521 32.97 -32.68 -36.66
C GLY A 521 32.97 -31.19 -36.31
N ASN A 522 32.41 -30.78 -35.16
CA ASN A 522 32.61 -29.46 -34.55
C ASN A 522 32.16 -29.51 -33.08
N GLY A 523 32.85 -28.78 -32.19
CA GLY A 523 32.39 -28.64 -30.81
C GLY A 523 31.13 -27.79 -30.72
N ARG A 524 30.29 -28.05 -29.71
CA ARG A 524 28.97 -27.43 -29.55
C ARG A 524 28.95 -26.52 -28.33
N PRO A 525 28.94 -25.18 -28.51
CA PRO A 525 28.76 -24.25 -27.40
C PRO A 525 27.32 -24.31 -26.89
N LEU A 526 27.16 -24.38 -25.57
CA LEU A 526 25.88 -24.51 -24.89
C LEU A 526 25.78 -23.52 -23.74
N LEU A 527 24.67 -22.77 -23.70
CA LEU A 527 24.34 -21.88 -22.60
C LEU A 527 22.98 -22.30 -22.03
N PHE A 528 22.94 -22.57 -20.73
CA PHE A 528 21.74 -22.94 -20.00
C PHE A 528 21.48 -21.97 -18.86
N GLN A 529 20.20 -21.72 -18.57
CA GLN A 529 19.75 -21.10 -17.34
C GLN A 529 19.11 -22.17 -16.46
N CYS A 530 19.34 -22.12 -15.14
CA CYS A 530 18.64 -22.93 -14.16
C CYS A 530 18.08 -22.02 -13.06
N ASP A 531 16.78 -22.15 -12.75
CA ASP A 531 16.08 -21.30 -11.79
C ASP A 531 15.83 -22.01 -10.45
N PRO A 532 15.54 -21.26 -9.35
CA PRO A 532 15.16 -21.79 -8.04
C PRO A 532 14.11 -22.89 -8.03
N SER A 533 13.23 -22.92 -9.05
CA SER A 533 12.20 -23.94 -9.23
C SER A 533 12.73 -25.31 -9.65
N GLY A 534 13.98 -25.37 -10.10
CA GLY A 534 14.54 -26.52 -10.83
C GLY A 534 14.12 -26.57 -12.30
N ALA A 535 13.48 -25.52 -12.83
CA ALA A 535 13.33 -25.38 -14.28
C ALA A 535 14.66 -24.98 -14.90
N TYR A 536 14.98 -25.55 -16.06
CA TYR A 536 16.15 -25.17 -16.84
C TYR A 536 15.81 -24.97 -18.32
N PHE A 537 16.53 -24.05 -18.96
CA PHE A 537 16.26 -23.61 -20.33
C PHE A 537 17.55 -23.40 -21.10
N ALA A 538 17.58 -23.79 -22.37
CA ALA A 538 18.69 -23.45 -23.27
C ALA A 538 18.51 -22.04 -23.84
N TRP A 539 19.58 -21.25 -23.87
CA TRP A 539 19.57 -19.87 -24.34
C TRP A 539 20.62 -19.62 -25.41
N LYS A 540 20.33 -18.68 -26.31
CA LYS A 540 21.34 -18.08 -27.20
C LYS A 540 22.05 -16.92 -26.50
N ALA A 541 21.28 -16.06 -25.85
CA ALA A 541 21.77 -15.05 -24.94
C ALA A 541 20.69 -14.78 -23.90
N THR A 542 21.08 -14.48 -22.67
CA THR A 542 20.15 -14.11 -21.59
C THR A 542 20.88 -13.32 -20.50
N ALA A 543 20.11 -12.68 -19.63
CA ALA A 543 20.62 -11.95 -18.48
C ALA A 543 19.80 -12.29 -17.23
N LEU A 544 20.45 -12.22 -16.07
CA LEU A 544 19.88 -12.41 -14.74
C LEU A 544 20.25 -11.21 -13.85
N GLY A 545 19.55 -11.05 -12.72
CA GLY A 545 19.86 -10.02 -11.73
C GLY A 545 19.07 -8.72 -11.91
N LYS A 546 19.58 -7.65 -11.30
CA LYS A 546 19.03 -6.30 -11.40
C LYS A 546 18.98 -5.87 -12.86
N ASN A 547 17.87 -5.24 -13.26
CA ASN A 547 17.63 -4.73 -14.61
C ASN A 547 17.66 -5.79 -15.75
N ASP A 548 17.43 -7.09 -15.44
CA ASP A 548 17.48 -8.17 -16.42
C ASP A 548 16.55 -7.97 -17.63
N VAL A 549 15.38 -7.36 -17.45
CA VAL A 549 14.42 -7.05 -18.52
C VAL A 549 15.03 -6.11 -19.57
N ASN A 550 15.75 -5.07 -19.13
CA ASN A 550 16.40 -4.12 -20.03
C ASN A 550 17.60 -4.78 -20.72
N ALA A 551 18.40 -5.54 -19.97
CA ALA A 551 19.53 -6.29 -20.49
C ALA A 551 19.10 -7.29 -21.59
N LYS A 552 18.00 -8.03 -21.38
CA LYS A 552 17.42 -8.93 -22.39
C LYS A 552 16.99 -8.17 -23.65
N THR A 553 16.28 -7.05 -23.50
CA THR A 553 15.88 -6.20 -24.63
C THR A 553 17.09 -5.69 -25.42
N PHE A 554 18.20 -5.39 -24.74
CA PHE A 554 19.44 -4.96 -25.39
C PHE A 554 20.09 -6.11 -26.17
N LEU A 555 20.19 -7.30 -25.56
CA LEU A 555 20.71 -8.51 -26.20
C LEU A 555 19.90 -8.88 -27.45
N GLU A 556 18.57 -8.80 -27.40
CA GLU A 556 17.70 -9.06 -28.55
C GLU A 556 18.00 -8.18 -29.77
N LYS A 557 18.47 -6.94 -29.54
CA LYS A 557 18.82 -5.99 -30.62
C LYS A 557 20.23 -6.20 -31.17
N ARG A 558 21.16 -6.68 -30.35
CA ARG A 558 22.59 -6.77 -30.69
C ARG A 558 23.05 -8.18 -31.05
N PHE A 559 22.33 -9.21 -30.62
CA PHE A 559 22.69 -10.60 -30.87
C PHE A 559 22.47 -10.99 -32.33
N ASN A 560 23.41 -11.74 -32.90
CA ASN A 560 23.28 -12.42 -34.18
C ASN A 560 23.88 -13.83 -34.11
N GLU A 561 23.49 -14.74 -35.01
CA GLU A 561 23.94 -16.15 -34.96
C GLU A 561 25.39 -16.37 -35.44
N GLN A 562 25.98 -15.38 -36.12
CA GLN A 562 27.34 -15.44 -36.65
C GLN A 562 28.36 -14.79 -35.72
N LEU A 563 27.93 -14.34 -34.54
CA LEU A 563 28.76 -13.62 -33.59
C LEU A 563 29.91 -14.52 -33.12
N GLU A 564 31.14 -14.05 -33.29
CA GLU A 564 32.35 -14.71 -32.79
C GLU A 564 32.58 -14.35 -31.31
N LEU A 565 33.43 -15.13 -30.64
CA LEU A 565 33.63 -15.05 -29.19
C LEU A 565 34.11 -13.68 -28.73
N GLU A 566 35.03 -13.06 -29.47
CA GLU A 566 35.59 -11.72 -29.19
C GLU A 566 34.51 -10.63 -29.20
N ASP A 567 33.69 -10.60 -30.26
CA ASP A 567 32.53 -9.69 -30.37
C ASP A 567 31.46 -10.03 -29.33
N GLY A 568 31.36 -11.30 -28.95
CA GLY A 568 30.52 -11.80 -27.86
C GLY A 568 30.91 -11.20 -26.51
N VAL A 569 32.20 -11.14 -26.20
CA VAL A 569 32.72 -10.51 -24.97
C VAL A 569 32.36 -9.03 -24.95
N HIS A 570 32.60 -8.33 -26.05
CA HIS A 570 32.25 -6.91 -26.17
C HIS A 570 30.74 -6.67 -25.99
N THR A 571 29.90 -7.51 -26.62
CA THR A 571 28.44 -7.42 -26.50
C THR A 571 27.95 -7.71 -25.07
N ALA A 572 28.54 -8.69 -24.38
CA ALA A 572 28.21 -9.00 -23.00
C ALA A 572 28.57 -7.85 -22.04
N LEU A 573 29.74 -7.23 -22.22
CA LEU A 573 30.18 -6.08 -21.42
C LEU A 573 29.33 -4.83 -21.68
N LEU A 574 28.98 -4.54 -22.94
CA LEU A 574 28.03 -3.45 -23.26
C LEU A 574 26.67 -3.67 -22.59
N THR A 575 26.19 -4.91 -22.58
CA THR A 575 24.92 -5.26 -21.93
C THR A 575 25.00 -5.04 -20.41
N LEU A 576 26.11 -5.42 -19.78
CA LEU A 576 26.33 -5.14 -18.37
C LEU A 576 26.42 -3.64 -18.09
N ARG A 577 27.04 -2.84 -18.96
CA ARG A 577 27.18 -1.39 -18.80
C ARG A 577 25.84 -0.69 -18.58
N GLU A 578 24.79 -1.11 -19.31
CA GLU A 578 23.43 -0.57 -19.16
C GLU A 578 22.81 -0.86 -17.78
N SER A 579 23.39 -1.80 -17.03
CA SER A 579 22.90 -2.23 -15.71
C SER A 579 23.78 -1.73 -14.54
N PHE A 580 24.90 -1.07 -14.83
CA PHE A 580 25.84 -0.56 -13.82
C PHE A 580 25.47 0.85 -13.34
N ASP A 581 25.47 1.05 -12.02
CA ASP A 581 25.29 2.38 -11.41
C ASP A 581 26.64 3.14 -11.25
N VAL A 582 27.76 2.42 -11.25
CA VAL A 582 29.14 2.92 -11.11
C VAL A 582 29.94 2.58 -12.37
N GLY A 583 31.01 3.31 -12.71
CA GLY A 583 31.86 2.95 -13.86
C GLY A 583 32.43 1.52 -13.76
N MET A 584 32.36 0.76 -14.87
CA MET A 584 32.95 -0.58 -14.95
C MET A 584 34.49 -0.50 -14.99
N ASN A 585 35.15 -1.39 -14.24
CA ASN A 585 36.61 -1.54 -14.20
C ASN A 585 37.00 -3.03 -14.06
N GLU A 586 38.29 -3.33 -14.11
CA GLU A 586 38.83 -4.69 -14.04
C GLU A 586 38.67 -5.38 -12.67
N ASP A 587 38.28 -4.63 -11.63
CA ASP A 587 38.09 -5.14 -10.27
C ASP A 587 36.62 -5.42 -9.94
N ASN A 588 35.68 -4.78 -10.64
CA ASN A 588 34.24 -4.94 -10.40
C ASN A 588 33.51 -5.77 -11.46
N VAL A 589 34.20 -6.22 -12.50
CA VAL A 589 33.67 -7.10 -13.55
C VAL A 589 34.47 -8.39 -13.63
N GLU A 590 33.76 -9.52 -13.66
CA GLU A 590 34.34 -10.83 -13.99
C GLU A 590 33.83 -11.31 -15.34
N VAL A 591 34.74 -11.87 -16.16
CA VAL A 591 34.42 -12.46 -17.46
C VAL A 591 35.05 -13.84 -17.57
N ALA A 592 34.32 -14.80 -18.11
CA ALA A 592 34.83 -16.11 -18.48
C ALA A 592 34.34 -16.52 -19.87
N ILE A 593 35.14 -17.35 -20.52
CA ILE A 593 34.85 -17.91 -21.83
C ILE A 593 34.91 -19.44 -21.78
N CYS A 594 34.11 -20.08 -22.61
CA CYS A 594 34.10 -21.52 -22.80
C CYS A 594 34.15 -21.82 -24.30
N ASN A 595 35.24 -22.44 -24.76
CA ASN A 595 35.43 -22.82 -26.16
C ASN A 595 36.11 -24.20 -26.25
N GLU A 596 36.67 -24.54 -27.40
CA GLU A 596 37.39 -25.81 -27.63
C GLU A 596 38.54 -26.08 -26.66
N ASN A 597 39.14 -25.03 -26.10
CA ASN A 597 40.22 -25.13 -25.12
C ASN A 597 39.71 -25.33 -23.67
N GLY A 598 38.38 -25.41 -23.51
CA GLY A 598 37.70 -25.56 -22.22
C GLY A 598 37.22 -24.25 -21.64
N PHE A 599 36.87 -24.30 -20.36
CA PHE A 599 36.37 -23.17 -19.58
C PHE A 599 37.50 -22.40 -18.89
N GLN A 600 37.61 -21.11 -19.17
CA GLN A 600 38.64 -20.24 -18.60
C GLN A 600 38.07 -18.88 -18.16
N ARG A 601 38.44 -18.45 -16.95
CA ARG A 601 38.23 -17.07 -16.48
C ARG A 601 39.31 -16.15 -17.05
N LEU A 602 38.90 -14.99 -17.55
CA LEU A 602 39.83 -14.01 -18.08
C LEU A 602 40.59 -13.33 -16.92
N SER A 603 41.88 -13.08 -17.14
CA SER A 603 42.69 -12.29 -16.20
C SER A 603 42.23 -10.84 -16.17
N LYS A 604 42.42 -10.14 -15.04
CA LYS A 604 42.13 -8.70 -14.90
C LYS A 604 42.72 -7.84 -16.02
N GLN A 605 43.94 -8.14 -16.47
CA GLN A 605 44.56 -7.42 -17.59
C GLN A 605 43.75 -7.54 -18.89
N LYS A 606 43.38 -8.76 -19.29
CA LYS A 606 42.52 -8.98 -20.46
C LYS A 606 41.17 -8.28 -20.33
N VAL A 607 40.54 -8.34 -19.15
CA VAL A 607 39.27 -7.63 -18.90
C VAL A 607 39.45 -6.12 -19.08
N LYS A 608 40.54 -5.55 -18.56
CA LYS A 608 40.90 -4.15 -18.75
C LYS A 608 41.06 -3.77 -20.22
N ASP A 609 41.71 -4.64 -21.00
CA ASP A 609 41.92 -4.41 -22.44
C ASP A 609 40.58 -4.38 -23.20
N TYR A 610 39.65 -5.29 -22.89
CA TYR A 610 38.28 -5.25 -23.44
C TYR A 610 37.50 -4.01 -22.99
N LEU A 611 37.61 -3.62 -21.72
CA LEU A 611 36.94 -2.43 -21.20
C LEU A 611 37.45 -1.15 -21.85
N GLY A 612 38.73 -1.07 -22.21
CA GLY A 612 39.32 0.06 -22.92
C GLY A 612 38.88 0.18 -24.39
N ALA A 613 38.29 -0.88 -24.96
CA ALA A 613 37.76 -0.90 -26.32
C ALA A 613 36.26 -0.54 -26.42
N LEU A 614 35.56 -0.44 -25.27
CA LEU A 614 34.13 -0.06 -25.15
C LEU A 614 33.92 1.46 -25.12
#